data_AF-A0A7W8LRP8-F1
#
_entry.id   AF-A0A7W8LRP8-F1
#
_cell.length_a   1.000
_cell.length_b   1.000
_cell.length_c   1.000
_cell.angle_alpha   90.00
_cell.angle_beta   90.00
_cell.angle_gamma   90.00
#
_symmetry.space_group_name_H-M   'P 1'
#
loop_
_entity.id
_entity.type
_entity.pdbx_description
1 polymer ?
#
loop_
_entity_poly.entity_id
_entity_poly.type
_entity_poly.pdbx_seq_one_letter_code
_entity_poly.pdbx_strand_id
1 'polypeptide(L)'
;MACTRLTGRGPRAESEQTVTARAHRGRGLATALKAHALAWAQGEGFTHASTGGTVLNLPMLRVNTRLGYVPEALWVTWERRL
;
A
#
# COMPACT_ATOMS: atom_id res chain seq x y z
N MET A 1 -6.67 -15.72 -5.20
CA MET A 1 -5.85 -15.28 -4.04
C MET A 1 -5.54 -13.78 -4.11
N ALA A 2 -5.44 -13.13 -2.96
CA ALA A 2 -4.92 -11.77 -2.80
C ALA A 2 -4.06 -11.72 -1.53
N CYS A 3 -3.05 -10.83 -1.49
CA CYS A 3 -2.11 -10.73 -0.38
C CYS A 3 -1.69 -9.27 -0.18
N THR A 4 -1.39 -8.89 1.06
CA THR A 4 -0.72 -7.64 1.38
C THR A 4 0.43 -7.91 2.35
N ARG A 5 1.59 -7.29 2.14
CA ARG A 5 2.75 -7.38 3.02
C ARG A 5 2.93 -6.07 3.78
N LEU A 6 3.13 -6.17 5.10
CA LEU A 6 3.51 -5.07 5.97
C LEU A 6 4.92 -5.29 6.51
N THR A 7 5.69 -4.21 6.62
CA THR A 7 6.93 -4.17 7.40
C THR A 7 6.89 -3.02 8.38
N GLY A 8 7.40 -3.24 9.60
CA GLY A 8 7.44 -2.23 10.66
C GLY A 8 8.83 -1.61 10.78
N ARG A 9 8.89 -0.28 10.95
CA ARG A 9 10.12 0.44 11.29
C ARG A 9 9.81 1.55 12.29
N GLY A 10 10.18 1.32 13.55
CA GLY A 10 9.82 2.22 14.65
C GLY A 10 8.29 2.39 14.73
N PRO A 11 7.77 3.62 14.82
CA PRO A 11 6.31 3.84 14.93
C PRO A 11 5.56 3.71 13.59
N ARG A 12 6.25 3.36 12.49
CA ARG A 12 5.68 3.34 11.13
C ARG A 12 5.52 1.91 10.61
N ALA A 13 4.38 1.62 10.01
CA ALA A 13 4.16 0.43 9.20
C ALA A 13 4.14 0.79 7.72
N GLU A 14 4.85 0.04 6.88
CA GLU A 14 4.87 0.22 5.44
C GLU A 14 4.12 -0.92 4.75
N SER A 15 3.13 -0.58 3.92
CA SER A 15 2.54 -1.52 2.96
C SER A 15 3.41 -1.60 1.71
N GLU A 16 4.21 -2.65 1.60
CA GLU A 16 5.13 -2.85 0.48
C GLU A 16 4.40 -3.30 -0.78
N GLN A 17 3.77 -4.48 -0.75
CA GLN A 17 3.09 -5.06 -1.90
C GLN A 17 1.68 -5.46 -1.52
N THR A 18 0.70 -4.99 -2.30
CA THR A 18 -0.67 -5.48 -2.27
C THR A 18 -1.02 -6.01 -3.65
N VAL A 19 -1.28 -7.32 -3.74
CA VAL A 19 -1.50 -8.02 -5.01
C VAL A 19 -2.82 -8.77 -4.98
N THR A 20 -3.49 -8.80 -6.13
CA THR A 20 -4.72 -9.58 -6.34
C THR A 20 -4.59 -10.33 -7.66
N ALA A 21 -4.72 -11.66 -7.59
CA ALA A 21 -4.69 -12.52 -8.77
C ALA A 21 -5.77 -12.11 -9.76
N ARG A 22 -5.45 -12.16 -11.07
CA ARG A 22 -6.29 -11.59 -12.15
C ARG A 22 -7.75 -12.01 -12.07
N ALA A 23 -8.01 -13.31 -11.83
CA ALA A 23 -9.36 -13.87 -11.74
C ALA A 23 -10.23 -13.31 -10.59
N HIS A 24 -9.64 -12.60 -9.62
CA HIS A 24 -10.34 -12.07 -8.46
C HIS A 24 -10.29 -10.53 -8.36
N ARG A 25 -9.83 -9.84 -9.39
CA ARG A 25 -9.82 -8.36 -9.43
C ARG A 25 -11.24 -7.82 -9.57
N GLY A 26 -11.43 -6.53 -9.25
CA GLY A 26 -12.74 -5.86 -9.33
C GLY A 26 -13.72 -6.20 -8.21
N ARG A 27 -13.30 -6.98 -7.20
CA ARG A 27 -14.16 -7.45 -6.09
C ARG A 27 -13.85 -6.79 -4.74
N GLY A 28 -13.08 -5.71 -4.73
CA GLY A 28 -12.71 -4.99 -3.50
C GLY A 28 -11.67 -5.68 -2.59
N LEU A 29 -11.13 -6.85 -2.98
CA LEU A 29 -10.19 -7.62 -2.15
C LEU A 29 -8.95 -6.84 -1.70
N ALA A 30 -8.37 -6.01 -2.58
CA ALA A 30 -7.20 -5.20 -2.23
C ALA A 30 -7.52 -4.16 -1.14
N THR A 31 -8.69 -3.50 -1.24
CA THR A 31 -9.15 -2.55 -0.22
C THR A 31 -9.40 -3.25 1.11
N ALA A 32 -10.11 -4.38 1.09
CA ALA A 32 -10.41 -5.13 2.31
C ALA A 32 -9.13 -5.61 3.01
N LEU A 33 -8.17 -6.16 2.25
CA LEU A 33 -6.90 -6.61 2.79
C LEU A 33 -6.06 -5.47 3.38
N LYS A 34 -5.93 -4.34 2.67
CA LYS A 34 -5.19 -3.18 3.19
C LYS A 34 -5.88 -2.58 4.42
N ALA A 35 -7.21 -2.52 4.46
CA ALA A 35 -7.95 -2.07 5.64
C ALA A 35 -7.70 -2.98 6.85
N HIS A 36 -7.74 -4.30 6.65
CA HIS A 36 -7.45 -5.27 7.69
C HIS A 36 -6.01 -5.14 8.20
N ALA A 37 -5.05 -5.00 7.29
CA ALA A 37 -3.65 -4.78 7.63
C ALA A 37 -3.42 -3.47 8.41
N LEU A 38 -4.10 -2.38 8.04
CA LEU A 38 -4.06 -1.12 8.79
C LEU A 38 -4.66 -1.26 10.20
N ALA A 39 -5.80 -1.95 10.33
CA ALA A 39 -6.42 -2.20 11.63
C ALA A 39 -5.51 -3.04 12.53
N TRP A 40 -4.86 -4.07 11.97
CA TRP A 40 -3.85 -4.84 12.69
C TRP A 40 -2.66 -3.96 13.12
N ALA A 41 -2.11 -3.16 12.21
CA ALA A 41 -0.97 -2.28 12.53
C ALA A 41 -1.32 -1.28 13.64
N GLN A 42 -2.53 -0.72 13.62
CA GLN A 42 -3.01 0.15 14.69
C GLN A 42 -3.08 -0.62 16.04
N GLY A 43 -3.55 -1.87 16.03
CA GLY A 43 -3.60 -2.73 17.22
C GLY A 43 -2.21 -3.05 17.79
N GLU A 44 -1.19 -3.17 16.94
CA GLU A 44 0.21 -3.36 17.34
C GLU A 44 0.90 -2.06 17.79
N GLY A 45 0.19 -0.92 17.80
CA GLY A 45 0.71 0.36 18.28
C GLY A 45 1.46 1.19 17.23
N PHE A 46 1.41 0.81 15.94
CA PHE A 46 1.90 1.68 14.88
C PHE A 46 1.01 2.92 14.78
N THR A 47 1.63 4.10 14.69
CA THR A 47 0.91 5.39 14.65
C THR A 47 0.87 6.00 13.26
N HIS A 48 1.69 5.50 12.34
CA HIS A 48 1.76 5.98 10.97
C HIS A 48 1.80 4.79 10.01
N ALA A 49 1.14 4.92 8.87
CA ALA A 49 1.22 3.96 7.78
C ALA A 49 1.65 4.65 6.48
N SER A 50 2.58 4.05 5.76
CA SER A 50 3.02 4.51 4.44
C SER A 50 2.90 3.39 3.41
N THR A 51 2.98 3.75 2.13
CA THR A 51 3.01 2.79 1.03
C THR A 51 3.67 3.45 -0.18
N GLY A 52 4.53 2.71 -0.86
CA GLY A 52 5.22 3.17 -2.05
C GLY A 52 4.62 2.62 -3.34
N GLY A 53 4.83 3.33 -4.45
CA GLY A 53 4.47 2.83 -5.77
C GLY A 53 4.63 3.88 -6.87
N THR A 54 4.43 3.43 -8.12
CA THR A 54 4.39 4.34 -9.26
C THR A 54 3.05 5.08 -9.33
N VAL A 55 3.10 6.37 -9.69
CA VAL A 55 1.91 7.21 -9.95
C VAL A 55 1.04 6.68 -11.11
N LEU A 56 1.58 5.79 -11.94
CA LEU A 56 0.85 5.17 -13.04
C LEU A 56 -0.07 4.02 -12.59
N ASN A 57 0.07 3.53 -11.35
CA ASN A 57 -0.77 2.47 -10.81
C ASN A 57 -2.11 3.04 -10.29
N LEU A 58 -2.92 3.56 -11.22
CA LEU A 58 -4.21 4.18 -10.91
C LEU A 58 -5.14 3.28 -10.07
N PRO A 59 -5.23 1.95 -10.28
CA PRO A 59 -6.04 1.09 -9.42
C PRO A 59 -5.59 1.10 -7.95
N MET A 60 -4.28 1.04 -7.68
CA MET A 60 -3.77 1.08 -6.31
C MET A 60 -3.88 2.46 -5.69
N LEU A 61 -3.75 3.53 -6.47
CA LEU A 61 -4.01 4.89 -6.00
C LEU A 61 -5.45 5.05 -5.51
N ARG A 62 -6.45 4.53 -6.26
CA ARG A 62 -7.85 4.54 -5.81
C ARG A 62 -8.06 3.78 -4.50
N VAL A 63 -7.38 2.65 -4.32
CA VAL A 63 -7.41 1.89 -3.06
C VAL A 63 -6.82 2.72 -1.92
N ASN A 64 -5.64 3.30 -2.12
CA ASN A 64 -4.93 4.11 -1.13
C ASN A 64 -5.76 5.33 -0.71
N THR A 65 -6.28 6.10 -1.68
CA THR A 65 -7.13 7.26 -1.40
C THR A 65 -8.39 6.87 -0.64
N ARG A 66 -9.04 5.75 -0.98
CA ARG A 66 -10.22 5.26 -0.24
C ARG A 66 -9.92 4.91 1.21
N LEU A 67 -8.68 4.53 1.52
CA LEU A 67 -8.23 4.20 2.87
C LEU A 67 -7.65 5.40 3.63
N GLY A 68 -7.71 6.60 3.05
CA GLY A 68 -7.26 7.83 3.71
C GLY A 68 -5.76 8.13 3.57
N TYR A 69 -5.02 7.37 2.76
CA TYR A 69 -3.65 7.74 2.44
C TYR A 69 -3.63 9.07 1.66
N VAL A 70 -2.71 9.94 2.04
CA VAL A 70 -2.45 11.21 1.36
C VAL A 70 -1.11 11.14 0.61
N PRO A 71 -0.96 11.82 -0.54
CA PRO A 71 0.32 11.87 -1.24
C PRO A 71 1.41 12.54 -0.39
N GLU A 72 2.59 11.91 -0.33
CA GLU A 72 3.82 12.50 0.20
C GLU A 72 4.70 13.02 -0.97
N ALA A 73 5.93 13.46 -0.66
CA ALA A 73 6.90 13.87 -1.67
C ALA A 73 7.20 12.71 -2.65
N LEU A 74 7.15 12.99 -3.95
CA LEU A 74 7.50 12.01 -4.97
C LEU A 74 9.02 11.77 -4.97
N TRP A 75 9.42 10.50 -5.05
CA TRP A 75 10.78 10.15 -5.43
C TRP A 75 10.89 10.02 -6.94
N VAL A 76 12.02 10.47 -7.48
CA VAL A 76 12.39 10.30 -8.89
C VAL A 76 13.64 9.43 -8.94
N THR A 77 13.57 8.35 -9.72
CA THR A 77 14.72 7.50 -9.99
C THR A 77 15.38 7.97 -11.28
N TRP A 78 16.67 8.32 -11.19
CA TRP A 78 17.50 8.64 -12.35
C TRP A 78 18.37 7.42 -12.68
N GLU A 79 18.49 7.11 -13.96
CA GLU A 79 19.37 6.04 -14.46
C GLU A 79 20.29 6.64 -15.53
N ARG A 80 21.58 6.31 -15.46
CA ARG A 80 22.55 6.58 -16.53
C ARG A 80 23.10 5.25 -17.02
N ARG A 81 22.81 4.89 -18.26
CA ARG A 81 23.46 3.76 -18.92
C ARG A 81 24.92 4.13 -19.18
N LEU A 82 25.84 3.31 -18.66
CA LEU A 82 27.29 3.45 -18.84
C LEU A 82 27.71 2.87 -20.19
#